data_AF-A0A6M1SLU1-F1
#
_entry.id   AF-A0A6M1SLU1-F1
#
_cell.length_a   1.000
_cell.length_b   1.000
_cell.length_c   1.000
_cell.angle_alpha   90.00
_cell.angle_beta   90.00
_cell.angle_gamma   90.00
#
_symmetry.space_group_name_H-M   'P 1'
#
loop_
_entity.id
_entity.type
_entity.pdbx_description
1 polymer ?
#
loop_
_entity_poly.entity_id
_entity_poly.type
_entity_poly.pdbx_seq_one_letter_code
_entity_poly.pdbx_strand_id
1 'polypeptide(L)'
;LVSFATANSLPFWSFISAGIVNLFVPSGGGQWAVQAPVMLPAAEALGADIARVAMAVAWGDAWTNLLQPFWALPVLAIAGLKAKD
;
A
#
# COMPACT_ATOMS: atom_id res chain seq x y z
N LEU A 1 -8.62 -2.08 13.88
CA LEU A 1 -8.68 -3.16 12.87
C LEU A 1 -9.34 -4.41 13.45
N VAL A 2 -8.79 -5.01 14.50
CA VAL A 2 -9.29 -6.28 15.08
C VAL A 2 -10.73 -6.19 15.63
N SER A 3 -11.19 -5.03 16.10
CA SER A 3 -12.56 -4.84 16.61
C SER A 3 -13.63 -4.68 15.52
N PHE A 4 -13.25 -4.54 14.24
CA PHE A 4 -14.15 -4.21 13.14
C PHE A 4 -14.02 -5.19 11.95
N ALA A 5 -12.80 -5.67 11.68
CA ALA A 5 -12.54 -6.62 10.60
C ALA A 5 -12.68 -8.08 11.09
N THR A 6 -13.02 -8.95 10.16
CA THR A 6 -12.96 -10.42 10.28
C THR A 6 -11.78 -10.97 9.48
N ALA A 7 -11.41 -12.24 9.68
CA ALA A 7 -10.34 -12.89 8.91
C ALA A 7 -10.49 -12.70 7.39
N ASN A 8 -11.74 -12.78 6.90
CA ASN A 8 -12.06 -12.68 5.47
C ASN A 8 -12.08 -11.23 4.96
N SER A 9 -12.43 -10.25 5.80
CA SER A 9 -12.50 -8.84 5.40
C SER A 9 -11.22 -8.06 5.70
N LEU A 10 -10.31 -8.60 6.52
CA LEU A 10 -9.06 -7.95 6.86
C LEU A 10 -8.21 -7.58 5.63
N PRO A 11 -8.01 -8.47 4.62
CA PRO A 11 -7.27 -8.07 3.42
C PRO A 11 -7.89 -6.86 2.71
N PHE A 12 -9.22 -6.78 2.60
CA PHE A 12 -9.88 -5.63 2.00
C PHE A 12 -9.58 -4.33 2.78
N TRP A 13 -9.67 -4.36 4.10
CA TRP A 13 -9.37 -3.19 4.93
C TRP A 13 -7.89 -2.81 4.90
N SER A 14 -6.98 -3.79 4.82
CA SER A 14 -5.55 -3.56 4.64
C SER A 14 -5.25 -2.88 3.29
N PHE A 15 -5.93 -3.28 2.22
CA PHE A 15 -5.82 -2.64 0.91
C PHE A 15 -6.23 -1.15 0.95
N ILE A 16 -7.38 -0.85 1.55
CA ILE A 16 -7.86 0.54 1.69
C ILE A 16 -6.93 1.36 2.57
N SER A 17 -6.52 0.81 3.72
CA SER A 17 -5.56 1.45 4.64
C SER A 17 -4.26 1.78 3.91
N ALA A 18 -3.71 0.83 3.16
CA ALA A 18 -2.46 1.02 2.45
C ALA A 18 -2.56 2.07 1.34
N GLY A 19 -3.68 2.17 0.64
CA GLY A 19 -3.90 3.26 -0.31
C GLY A 19 -3.93 4.64 0.36
N ILE A 20 -4.54 4.74 1.53
CA ILE A 20 -4.58 6.01 2.29
C ILE A 20 -3.18 6.37 2.81
N VAL A 21 -2.46 5.40 3.40
CA VAL A 21 -1.09 5.62 3.93
C VAL A 21 -0.13 6.05 2.84
N ASN A 22 -0.26 5.48 1.63
CA ASN A 22 0.63 5.78 0.52
C ASN A 22 0.60 7.26 0.07
N LEU A 23 -0.50 7.97 0.33
CA LEU A 23 -0.58 9.41 0.08
C LEU A 23 0.43 10.21 0.92
N PHE A 24 0.83 9.68 2.08
CA PHE A 24 1.75 10.32 3.01
C PHE A 24 3.15 9.69 2.98
N VAL A 25 3.25 8.41 2.65
CA VAL A 25 4.51 7.65 2.62
C VAL A 25 4.63 6.89 1.30
N PRO A 26 5.00 7.58 0.19
CA PRO A 26 5.05 6.99 -1.15
C PRO A 26 6.32 6.17 -1.39
N SER A 27 6.50 5.14 -0.58
CA SER A 27 7.66 4.25 -0.62
C SER A 27 7.26 2.87 -0.13
N GLY A 28 7.25 1.86 -1.00
CA GLY A 28 6.80 0.51 -0.62
C GLY A 28 7.55 -0.06 0.58
N GLY A 29 8.87 0.12 0.65
CA GLY A 29 9.68 -0.32 1.81
C GLY A 29 9.38 0.48 3.09
N GLY A 30 9.28 1.81 2.98
CA GLY A 30 8.96 2.68 4.12
C GLY A 30 7.54 2.46 4.64
N GLN A 31 6.58 2.31 3.73
CA GLN A 31 5.19 2.00 4.03
C GLN A 31 5.05 0.63 4.69
N TRP A 32 5.76 -0.38 4.20
CA TRP A 32 5.76 -1.70 4.82
C TRP A 32 6.32 -1.66 6.25
N ALA A 33 7.40 -0.91 6.48
CA ALA A 33 7.96 -0.73 7.81
C ALA A 33 6.97 -0.10 8.80
N VAL A 34 6.06 0.75 8.33
CA VAL A 34 5.02 1.39 9.16
C VAL A 34 3.79 0.49 9.33
N GLN A 35 3.35 -0.23 8.29
CA GLN A 35 2.10 -1.00 8.34
C GLN A 35 2.27 -2.44 8.84
N ALA A 36 3.39 -3.10 8.58
CA ALA A 36 3.60 -4.48 9.00
C ALA A 36 3.43 -4.70 10.52
N PRO A 37 3.94 -3.82 11.41
CA PRO A 37 3.74 -3.96 12.85
C PRO A 37 2.28 -3.89 13.31
N VAL A 38 1.36 -3.40 12.47
CA VAL A 38 -0.08 -3.32 12.76
C VAL A 38 -0.85 -4.44 12.07
N MET A 39 -0.51 -4.74 10.82
CA MET A 39 -1.25 -5.68 9.98
C MET A 39 -0.94 -7.14 10.33
N LEU A 40 0.31 -7.48 10.67
CA LEU A 40 0.68 -8.86 11.01
C LEU A 40 0.03 -9.32 12.33
N PRO A 41 0.08 -8.54 13.43
CA PRO A 41 -0.60 -8.94 14.66
C PRO A 41 -2.12 -8.98 14.50
N ALA A 42 -2.70 -8.11 13.66
CA ALA A 42 -4.13 -8.16 13.37
C ALA A 42 -4.52 -9.43 12.59
N ALA A 43 -3.68 -9.87 11.66
CA ALA A 43 -3.88 -11.13 10.94
C ALA A 43 -3.79 -12.33 11.87
N GLU A 44 -2.77 -12.37 12.74
CA GLU A 44 -2.62 -13.43 13.75
C GLU A 44 -3.81 -13.48 14.71
N ALA A 45 -4.23 -12.33 15.24
CA ALA A 45 -5.34 -12.24 16.20
C ALA A 45 -6.69 -12.67 15.59
N LEU A 46 -6.88 -12.46 14.29
CA LEU A 46 -8.11 -12.83 13.58
C LEU A 46 -8.03 -14.20 12.90
N GLY A 47 -6.87 -14.87 12.92
CA GLY A 47 -6.64 -16.10 12.14
C GLY A 47 -6.71 -15.89 10.63
N ALA A 48 -6.36 -14.69 10.15
CA ALA A 48 -6.35 -14.36 8.72
C ALA A 48 -5.06 -14.87 8.06
N ASP A 49 -5.14 -15.19 6.77
CA ASP A 49 -3.96 -15.56 5.98
C ASP A 49 -3.01 -14.36 5.84
N ILE A 50 -1.84 -14.47 6.48
CA ILE A 50 -0.83 -13.41 6.54
C ILE A 50 -0.37 -13.00 5.14
N ALA A 51 -0.20 -13.97 4.22
CA ALA A 51 0.25 -13.70 2.86
C ALA A 51 -0.76 -12.84 2.10
N ARG A 52 -2.07 -13.12 2.20
CA ARG A 52 -3.12 -12.27 1.61
C ARG A 52 -3.17 -10.88 2.22
N VAL A 53 -3.00 -10.76 3.53
CA VAL A 53 -2.97 -9.45 4.20
C VAL A 53 -1.77 -8.63 3.74
N ALA A 54 -0.58 -9.23 3.70
CA ALA A 54 0.63 -8.58 3.19
C ALA A 54 0.48 -8.18 1.72
N MET A 55 -0.07 -9.06 0.88
CA MET A 55 -0.34 -8.75 -0.52
C MET A 55 -1.36 -7.62 -0.68
N ALA A 56 -2.39 -7.58 0.16
CA ALA A 56 -3.35 -6.49 0.12
C ALA A 56 -2.71 -5.13 0.44
N VAL A 57 -1.76 -5.08 1.39
CA VAL A 57 -0.97 -3.87 1.66
C VAL A 57 -0.14 -3.47 0.43
N ALA A 58 0.54 -4.42 -0.20
CA ALA A 58 1.35 -4.16 -1.39
C ALA A 58 0.52 -3.68 -2.59
N TRP A 59 -0.66 -4.26 -2.81
CA TRP A 59 -1.58 -3.81 -3.86
C TRP A 59 -2.16 -2.44 -3.56
N GLY A 60 -2.46 -2.15 -2.29
CA GLY A 60 -2.94 -0.85 -1.80
C GLY A 60 -1.93 0.29 -2.03
N ASP A 61 -0.65 0.01 -1.83
CA ASP A 61 0.47 0.87 -2.21
C ASP A 61 0.51 1.09 -3.74
N ALA A 62 0.59 0.01 -4.50
CA ALA A 62 0.80 0.06 -5.94
C ALA A 62 -0.27 0.85 -6.71
N TRP A 63 -1.56 0.70 -6.39
CA TRP A 63 -2.62 1.38 -7.16
C TRP A 63 -2.66 2.89 -6.90
N THR A 64 -2.32 3.34 -5.69
CA THR A 64 -2.28 4.78 -5.37
C THR A 64 -0.98 5.45 -5.84
N ASN A 65 0.10 4.69 -6.02
CA ASN A 65 1.31 5.18 -6.70
C ASN A 65 1.03 5.64 -8.15
N LEU A 66 -0.01 5.11 -8.80
CA LEU A 66 -0.42 5.56 -10.14
C LEU A 66 -1.04 6.97 -10.12
N LEU A 67 -1.62 7.39 -8.99
CA LEU A 67 -2.20 8.73 -8.83
C LEU A 67 -1.10 9.79 -8.70
N GLN A 68 0.04 9.42 -8.12
CA GLN A 68 1.16 10.33 -7.94
C GLN A 68 2.04 10.31 -9.20
N PRO A 69 2.39 11.46 -9.80
CA PRO A 69 3.09 11.52 -11.08
C PRO A 69 4.59 11.19 -10.96
N PHE A 70 5.02 10.45 -9.94
CA PHE A 70 6.43 10.07 -9.79
C PHE A 70 6.91 9.15 -10.91
N TRP A 71 6.02 8.33 -11.47
CA TRP A 71 6.29 7.53 -12.67
C TRP A 71 6.53 8.40 -13.91
N ALA A 72 5.95 9.61 -13.95
CA ALA A 72 6.08 10.50 -15.10
C ALA A 72 7.50 11.08 -15.20
N LEU A 73 8.18 11.32 -14.08
CA LEU A 73 9.52 11.93 -14.10
C LEU A 73 10.59 11.05 -14.79
N PRO A 74 10.72 9.73 -14.48
CA PRO A 74 11.56 8.83 -15.26
C PRO A 74 11.14 8.71 -16.73
N VAL A 75 9.83 8.67 -17.00
CA VAL A 75 9.31 8.58 -18.37
C VAL A 75 9.66 9.82 -19.20
N LEU A 76 9.52 11.01 -18.62
CA LEU A 76 9.92 12.28 -19.23
C LEU A 76 11.43 12.32 -19.48
N ALA A 77 12.24 11.84 -18.53
CA ALA A 77 13.69 11.75 -18.69
C ALA A 77 14.11 10.81 -19.85
N ILE A 78 13.45 9.65 -19.98
CA ILE A 78 13.69 8.71 -21.09
C ILE A 78 13.23 9.31 -22.43
N ALA A 79 12.10 10.01 -22.45
CA ALA A 79 11.55 10.65 -23.64
C ALA A 79 12.32 11.91 -24.06
N GLY A 80 13.30 12.38 -23.26
CA GLY A 80 14.02 13.62 -23.51
C GLY A 80 13.16 14.88 -23.38
N LEU A 81 11.98 14.76 -22.75
CA LEU A 81 11.02 15.84 -22.57
C LEU A 81 11.25 16.55 -21.24
N LYS A 82 11.15 17.88 -21.23
CA LYS A 82 11.18 18.66 -19.98
C LYS A 82 9.79 18.64 -19.36
N ALA A 83 9.72 18.59 -18.04
CA ALA A 83 8.45 18.58 -17.29
C ALA A 83 7.62 19.88 -17.42
N LYS A 84 7.92 20.78 -18.36
CA LYS A 84 7.31 22.12 -18.44
C LYS A 84 6.97 22.64 -19.85
N ASP A 85 6.97 21.80 -20.87
CA ASP A 85 6.44 22.19 -22.19
C ASP A 85 5.06 21.57 -22.42
#